data_AF-A0A926KRG3-F1
#
_entry.id   AF-A0A926KRG3-F1
#
_cell.length_a   1.000
_cell.length_b   1.000
_cell.length_c   1.000
_cell.angle_alpha   90.00
_cell.angle_beta   90.00
_cell.angle_gamma   90.00
#
_symmetry.space_group_name_H-M   'P 1'
#
loop_
_entity.id
_entity.type
_entity.pdbx_description
1 polymer ?
#
loop_
_entity_poly.entity_id
_entity_poly.type
_entity_poly.pdbx_seq_one_letter_code
_entity_poly.pdbx_strand_id
1 'polypeptide(L)'
;MSRLLSLLLITLFLIPTVVTAKPEKTQDANKLTERLKRLEPDEPKDISDPPFSQRAFPSKLKPPQEILSSGKQLQYKVLLDKPDWKRPVYKSYWHSSVSGRWSYVPNRLHYAQHRLFTAPTAALSNYYDFVHDLGLSEELMNVQAQPQNADRDRWLGQIIVVVMQAKIEKVLTSGIQVVIVARPQRNGVQALTVNKVDMKLDNPNEAVLFQLVTPEGDEIDYSLY
;
A
#
# COMPACT_ATOMS: atom_id res chain seq x y z
N MET A 1 10.44 -36.31 -92.41
CA MET A 1 11.64 -36.47 -91.56
C MET A 1 11.85 -35.21 -90.74
N SER A 2 11.89 -35.36 -89.41
CA SER A 2 12.58 -34.55 -88.37
C SER A 2 12.30 -33.03 -88.30
N ARG A 3 11.56 -32.52 -87.29
CA ARG A 3 12.01 -32.09 -85.91
C ARG A 3 13.18 -31.09 -85.98
N LEU A 4 13.11 -29.90 -85.39
CA LEU A 4 13.07 -29.67 -83.95
C LEU A 4 12.50 -28.29 -83.58
N LEU A 5 11.74 -28.29 -82.48
CA LEU A 5 11.22 -27.18 -81.70
C LEU A 5 12.38 -26.53 -80.91
N SER A 6 12.64 -25.23 -81.06
CA SER A 6 13.56 -24.50 -80.18
C SER A 6 12.83 -24.03 -78.93
N LEU A 7 13.14 -24.65 -77.79
CA LEU A 7 12.66 -24.27 -76.47
C LEU A 7 13.39 -23.01 -75.98
N LEU A 8 12.59 -22.03 -75.56
CA LEU A 8 12.98 -20.83 -74.84
C LEU A 8 13.36 -21.21 -73.39
N LEU A 9 14.61 -20.97 -72.98
CA LEU A 9 15.03 -21.12 -71.58
C LEU A 9 15.24 -19.72 -70.97
N ILE A 10 14.23 -19.20 -70.29
CA ILE A 10 14.38 -18.00 -69.44
C ILE A 10 14.82 -18.49 -68.06
N THR A 11 16.10 -18.32 -67.74
CA THR A 11 16.62 -18.53 -66.39
C THR A 11 16.23 -17.34 -65.51
N LEU A 12 15.16 -17.50 -64.72
CA LEU A 12 14.80 -16.56 -63.66
C LEU A 12 15.80 -16.73 -62.50
N PHE A 13 16.73 -15.79 -62.33
CA PHE A 13 17.53 -15.68 -61.12
C PHE A 13 16.64 -15.15 -59.98
N LEU A 14 16.11 -16.06 -59.15
CA LEU A 14 15.57 -15.71 -57.84
C LEU A 14 16.75 -15.37 -56.91
N ILE A 15 17.05 -14.09 -56.76
CA ILE A 15 17.92 -13.61 -55.68
C ILE A 15 17.11 -13.73 -54.38
N PRO A 16 17.50 -14.56 -53.40
CA PRO A 16 16.87 -14.49 -52.10
C PRO A 16 17.27 -13.15 -51.47
N THR A 17 16.33 -12.21 -51.39
CA THR A 17 16.45 -11.08 -50.48
C THR A 17 16.46 -11.64 -49.07
N VAL A 18 17.66 -11.87 -48.53
CA VAL A 18 17.83 -12.06 -47.10
C VAL A 18 17.41 -10.75 -46.45
N VAL A 19 16.18 -10.71 -45.95
CA VAL A 19 15.74 -9.66 -45.03
C VAL A 19 16.52 -9.90 -43.74
N THR A 20 17.66 -9.23 -43.61
CA THR A 20 18.31 -9.09 -42.32
C THR A 20 17.41 -8.23 -41.45
N ALA A 21 16.62 -8.91 -40.60
CA ALA A 21 15.90 -8.23 -39.53
C ALA A 21 16.92 -7.41 -38.72
N LYS A 22 16.77 -6.09 -38.73
CA LYS A 22 17.55 -5.20 -37.86
C LYS A 22 17.40 -5.67 -36.40
N PRO A 23 18.46 -5.65 -35.58
CA PRO A 23 18.37 -6.05 -34.19
C PRO A 23 17.65 -4.94 -33.40
N GLU A 24 16.33 -4.94 -33.45
CA GLU A 24 15.45 -4.09 -32.64
C GLU A 24 15.25 -4.67 -31.21
N LYS A 25 15.84 -5.85 -30.92
CA LYS A 25 15.39 -6.72 -29.81
C LYS A 25 16.14 -6.62 -28.47
N THR A 26 17.37 -6.09 -28.42
CA THR A 26 18.17 -6.16 -27.17
C THR A 26 17.79 -5.08 -26.15
N GLN A 27 17.42 -3.89 -26.62
CA GLN A 27 17.00 -2.77 -25.75
C GLN A 27 15.65 -3.05 -25.08
N ASP A 28 14.74 -3.74 -25.79
CA ASP A 28 13.43 -4.12 -25.27
C ASP A 28 13.51 -5.26 -24.24
N ALA A 29 14.40 -6.24 -24.44
CA ALA A 29 14.60 -7.34 -23.49
C ALA A 29 15.07 -6.83 -22.11
N ASN A 30 16.06 -5.93 -22.09
CA ASN A 30 16.56 -5.34 -20.83
C ASN A 30 15.46 -4.55 -20.10
N LYS A 31 14.65 -3.78 -20.85
CA LYS A 31 13.52 -3.02 -20.28
C LYS A 31 12.45 -3.93 -19.67
N LEU A 32 12.20 -5.09 -20.29
CA LEU A 32 11.26 -6.09 -19.75
C LEU A 32 11.81 -6.75 -18.49
N THR A 33 13.10 -7.11 -18.46
CA THR A 33 13.74 -7.64 -17.26
C THR A 33 13.67 -6.67 -16.09
N GLU A 34 14.00 -5.39 -16.30
CA GLU A 34 13.89 -4.37 -15.24
C GLU A 34 12.44 -4.08 -14.83
N ARG A 35 11.47 -4.34 -15.71
CA ARG A 35 10.05 -4.26 -15.35
C ARG A 35 9.62 -5.45 -14.50
N LEU A 36 10.14 -6.65 -14.78
CA LEU A 36 9.86 -7.86 -14.01
C LEU A 36 10.38 -7.75 -12.57
N LYS A 37 11.61 -7.25 -12.40
CA LYS A 37 12.22 -6.98 -11.09
C LYS A 37 11.42 -6.01 -10.21
N ARG A 38 10.58 -5.16 -10.82
CA ARG A 38 9.69 -4.22 -10.10
C ARG A 38 8.34 -4.82 -9.72
N LEU A 39 8.02 -6.01 -10.23
CA LEU A 39 6.76 -6.70 -9.97
C LEU A 39 6.93 -7.77 -8.90
N GLU A 40 8.03 -8.51 -8.92
CA GLU A 40 8.23 -9.69 -8.06
C GLU A 40 9.70 -9.85 -7.65
N PRO A 41 10.01 -10.70 -6.64
CA PRO A 41 11.37 -11.01 -6.27
C PRO A 41 12.20 -11.56 -7.44
N ASP A 42 13.52 -11.33 -7.40
CA ASP A 42 14.44 -11.80 -8.44
C ASP A 42 14.44 -13.33 -8.60
N GLU A 43 14.14 -14.06 -7.53
CA GLU A 43 14.02 -15.53 -7.51
C GLU A 43 12.77 -15.96 -6.74
N PRO A 44 12.15 -17.10 -7.11
CA PRO A 44 11.00 -17.65 -6.37
C PRO A 44 11.35 -17.88 -4.90
N LYS A 45 10.58 -17.26 -4.00
CA LYS A 45 10.75 -17.42 -2.55
C LYS A 45 9.45 -17.17 -1.81
N ASP A 46 9.32 -17.80 -0.66
CA ASP A 46 8.24 -17.51 0.28
C ASP A 46 8.52 -16.18 0.98
N ILE A 47 7.48 -15.35 1.11
CA ILE A 47 7.53 -14.05 1.79
C ILE A 47 6.39 -14.03 2.80
N SER A 48 6.73 -13.87 4.07
CA SER A 48 5.74 -13.63 5.13
C SER A 48 5.18 -12.22 5.01
N ASP A 49 3.93 -12.04 5.46
CA ASP A 49 3.36 -10.71 5.62
C ASP A 49 3.85 -10.07 6.95
N PRO A 50 4.27 -8.79 6.96
CA PRO A 50 4.43 -7.90 5.81
C PRO A 50 5.70 -8.20 4.98
N PRO A 51 5.71 -7.86 3.68
CA PRO A 51 6.87 -8.09 2.78
C PRO A 51 8.04 -7.11 3.00
N PHE A 52 8.03 -6.38 4.11
CA PHE A 52 9.02 -5.36 4.49
C PHE A 52 9.32 -5.48 5.99
N SER A 53 10.45 -4.90 6.41
CA SER A 53 10.83 -4.90 7.83
C SER A 53 9.81 -4.12 8.66
N GLN A 54 9.32 -4.74 9.73
CA GLN A 54 8.42 -4.13 10.71
C GLN A 54 9.07 -4.16 12.10
N ARG A 55 8.70 -3.21 12.95
CA ARG A 55 9.10 -3.22 14.36
C ARG A 55 8.49 -4.44 15.05
N ALA A 56 9.15 -4.93 16.09
CA ALA A 56 8.61 -6.01 16.91
C ALA A 56 7.33 -5.55 17.63
N PHE A 57 6.46 -6.52 17.92
CA PHE A 57 5.33 -6.27 18.80
C PHE A 57 5.80 -5.77 20.17
N PRO A 58 4.99 -4.93 20.82
CA PRO A 58 5.32 -4.49 22.17
C PRO A 58 5.36 -5.63 23.17
N SER A 59 6.17 -5.47 24.22
CA SER A 59 6.49 -6.53 25.18
C SER A 59 5.34 -6.87 26.14
N LYS A 60 4.45 -5.91 26.38
CA LYS A 60 3.29 -6.06 27.26
C LYS A 60 2.03 -5.61 26.54
N LEU A 61 1.10 -6.53 26.37
CA LEU A 61 -0.17 -6.27 25.71
C LEU A 61 -1.32 -6.60 26.66
N LYS A 62 -2.30 -5.71 26.71
CA LYS A 62 -3.59 -5.90 27.33
C LYS A 62 -4.58 -6.42 26.29
N PRO A 63 -5.52 -7.31 26.67
CA PRO A 63 -6.62 -7.69 25.79
C PRO A 63 -7.44 -6.46 25.37
N PRO A 64 -7.96 -6.40 24.13
CA PRO A 64 -8.81 -5.29 23.71
C PRO A 64 -9.99 -5.03 24.64
N GLN A 65 -10.61 -6.07 25.22
CA GLN A 65 -11.71 -5.97 26.17
C GLN A 65 -11.36 -5.17 27.43
N GLU A 66 -10.12 -5.26 27.91
CA GLU A 66 -9.64 -4.46 29.04
C GLU A 66 -9.57 -2.98 28.66
N ILE A 67 -9.09 -2.68 27.45
CA ILE A 67 -8.99 -1.31 26.94
C ILE A 67 -10.38 -0.75 26.63
N LEU A 68 -11.33 -1.57 26.17
CA LEU A 68 -12.72 -1.17 25.95
C LEU A 68 -13.40 -0.69 27.24
N SER A 69 -13.07 -1.30 28.37
CA SER A 69 -13.69 -1.01 29.68
C SER A 69 -12.97 0.08 30.47
N SER A 70 -11.64 0.17 30.35
CA SER A 70 -10.81 1.05 31.20
C SER A 70 -9.92 2.03 30.43
N GLY A 71 -9.83 1.88 29.11
CA GLY A 71 -9.02 2.73 28.25
C GLY A 71 -9.51 4.17 28.20
N LYS A 72 -8.57 5.09 27.98
CA LYS A 72 -8.89 6.51 27.84
C LYS A 72 -9.37 6.79 26.41
N GLN A 73 -10.43 7.57 26.25
CA GLN A 73 -10.82 8.11 24.94
C GLN A 73 -9.68 8.97 24.38
N LEU A 74 -9.18 8.57 23.21
CA LEU A 74 -8.18 9.31 22.46
C LEU A 74 -8.90 10.28 21.50
N GLN A 75 -8.53 11.56 21.58
CA GLN A 75 -9.08 12.57 20.68
C GLN A 75 -8.52 12.37 19.27
N TYR A 76 -9.37 12.54 18.26
CA TYR A 76 -8.97 12.42 16.86
C TYR A 76 -9.67 13.46 16.00
N LYS A 77 -9.06 13.76 14.85
CA LYS A 77 -9.65 14.60 13.80
C LYS A 77 -9.93 13.73 12.59
N VAL A 78 -11.16 13.76 12.08
CA VAL A 78 -11.51 13.08 10.83
C VAL A 78 -10.96 13.90 9.66
N LEU A 79 -10.20 13.23 8.79
CA LEU A 79 -9.62 13.77 7.56
C LEU A 79 -10.40 13.36 6.32
N LEU A 80 -10.94 12.15 6.33
CA LEU A 80 -11.69 11.56 5.24
C LEU A 80 -12.81 10.70 5.83
N ASP A 81 -14.02 10.87 5.31
CA ASP A 81 -15.14 9.98 5.57
C ASP A 81 -15.93 9.78 4.27
N LYS A 82 -15.79 8.60 3.67
CA LYS A 82 -16.47 8.24 2.42
C LYS A 82 -17.11 6.86 2.59
N PRO A 83 -18.38 6.77 3.05
CA PRO A 83 -19.02 5.48 3.34
C PRO A 83 -19.26 4.63 2.09
N ASP A 84 -19.43 5.25 0.93
CA ASP A 84 -19.67 4.57 -0.35
C ASP A 84 -18.39 4.28 -1.14
N TRP A 85 -17.22 4.65 -0.59
CA TRP A 85 -15.95 4.40 -1.27
C TRP A 85 -15.71 2.91 -1.45
N LYS A 86 -15.38 2.53 -2.69
CA LYS A 86 -15.05 1.16 -3.05
C LYS A 86 -13.55 1.03 -3.15
N ARG A 87 -12.99 0.05 -2.42
CA ARG A 87 -11.56 -0.23 -2.48
C ARG A 87 -11.14 -0.55 -3.91
N PRO A 88 -10.20 0.20 -4.50
CA PRO A 88 -9.71 -0.11 -5.83
C PRO A 88 -8.92 -1.41 -5.79
N VAL A 89 -9.23 -2.34 -6.68
CA VAL A 89 -8.38 -3.49 -6.98
C VAL A 89 -7.15 -3.07 -7.79
N TYR A 90 -7.28 -1.96 -8.53
CA TYR A 90 -6.21 -1.44 -9.37
C TYR A 90 -6.28 0.09 -9.50
N LYS A 91 -5.12 0.75 -9.50
CA LYS A 91 -4.94 2.15 -9.88
C LYS A 91 -3.91 2.22 -11.00
N SER A 92 -4.11 3.10 -11.97
CA SER A 92 -3.24 3.20 -13.16
C SER A 92 -1.77 3.45 -12.79
N TYR A 93 -1.50 4.22 -11.74
CA TYR A 93 -0.13 4.48 -11.27
C TYR A 93 0.53 3.29 -10.56
N TRP A 94 -0.18 2.21 -10.27
CA TRP A 94 0.41 0.92 -9.85
C TRP A 94 0.95 0.11 -11.03
N HIS A 95 0.68 0.52 -12.27
CA HIS A 95 1.21 -0.17 -13.42
C HIS A 95 2.73 -0.04 -13.50
N SER A 96 3.42 -1.16 -13.70
CA SER A 96 4.89 -1.21 -13.71
C SER A 96 5.56 -0.42 -14.83
N SER A 97 4.80 0.01 -15.85
CA SER A 97 5.31 0.91 -16.90
C SER A 97 5.20 2.40 -16.58
N VAL A 98 4.45 2.79 -15.53
CA VAL A 98 4.24 4.21 -15.20
C VAL A 98 5.39 4.70 -14.33
N SER A 99 5.42 4.32 -13.06
CA SER A 99 6.58 4.54 -12.17
C SER A 99 7.27 3.23 -11.82
N GLY A 100 6.50 2.15 -11.69
CA GLY A 100 6.94 0.90 -11.07
C GLY A 100 7.28 1.01 -9.58
N ARG A 101 7.12 2.19 -8.97
CA ARG A 101 7.39 2.43 -7.53
C ARG A 101 6.42 1.68 -6.63
N TRP A 102 5.17 1.52 -7.08
CA TRP A 102 4.08 0.88 -6.34
C TRP A 102 3.52 -0.35 -7.07
N SER A 103 4.31 -0.94 -7.97
CA SER A 103 3.89 -2.11 -8.75
C SER A 103 4.27 -3.45 -8.10
N TYR A 104 5.08 -3.43 -7.05
CA TYR A 104 5.59 -4.64 -6.42
C TYR A 104 4.43 -5.46 -5.82
N VAL A 105 4.20 -6.65 -6.37
CA VAL A 105 3.04 -7.49 -6.12
C VAL A 105 2.92 -7.89 -4.65
N PRO A 106 3.99 -8.31 -3.94
CA PRO A 106 3.88 -8.62 -2.51
C PRO A 106 3.34 -7.43 -1.69
N ASN A 107 3.76 -6.20 -1.98
CA ASN A 107 3.18 -5.03 -1.30
C ASN A 107 1.69 -4.89 -1.63
N ARG A 108 1.29 -5.05 -2.91
CA ARG A 108 -0.13 -4.98 -3.30
C ARG A 108 -0.98 -6.00 -2.56
N LEU A 109 -0.46 -7.21 -2.34
CA LEU A 109 -1.14 -8.27 -1.59
C LEU A 109 -1.28 -7.90 -0.11
N HIS A 110 -0.19 -7.46 0.55
CA HIS A 110 -0.24 -6.94 1.92
C HIS A 110 -1.33 -5.88 2.07
N TYR A 111 -1.27 -4.81 1.26
CA TYR A 111 -2.27 -3.76 1.34
C TYR A 111 -3.67 -4.31 1.05
N ALA A 112 -3.88 -5.26 0.13
CA ALA A 112 -5.20 -5.84 -0.11
C ALA A 112 -5.78 -6.66 1.06
N GLN A 113 -4.92 -7.29 1.88
CA GLN A 113 -5.31 -8.14 3.01
C GLN A 113 -5.72 -7.33 4.24
N HIS A 114 -5.08 -6.17 4.46
CA HIS A 114 -5.32 -5.33 5.63
C HIS A 114 -6.40 -4.26 5.41
N ARG A 115 -7.02 -3.85 6.51
CA ARG A 115 -8.05 -2.82 6.63
C ARG A 115 -7.62 -1.66 7.52
N LEU A 116 -6.60 -1.86 8.36
CA LEU A 116 -6.05 -0.84 9.24
C LEU A 116 -4.63 -0.48 8.81
N PHE A 117 -4.37 0.81 8.66
CA PHE A 117 -3.04 1.30 8.30
C PHE A 117 -2.69 2.55 9.09
N THR A 118 -1.42 2.68 9.44
CA THR A 118 -0.90 3.86 10.13
C THR A 118 0.36 4.39 9.47
N ALA A 119 0.53 5.71 9.51
CA ALA A 119 1.75 6.36 9.02
C ALA A 119 2.02 7.70 9.72
N PRO A 120 3.28 8.13 9.78
CA PRO A 120 3.63 9.48 10.22
C PRO A 120 3.17 10.49 9.17
N THR A 121 2.60 11.60 9.62
CA THR A 121 2.21 12.71 8.73
C THR A 121 3.37 13.67 8.43
N ALA A 122 4.35 13.77 9.34
CA ALA A 122 5.51 14.65 9.19
C ALA A 122 6.58 14.10 8.21
N ALA A 123 6.63 12.79 7.96
CA ALA A 123 7.59 12.18 7.06
C ALA A 123 7.03 12.17 5.62
N LEU A 124 7.16 13.29 4.91
CA LEU A 124 6.48 13.54 3.62
C LEU A 124 6.70 12.45 2.57
N SER A 125 7.90 11.88 2.44
CA SER A 125 8.16 10.79 1.49
C SER A 125 7.40 9.52 1.87
N ASN A 126 7.39 9.15 3.15
CA ASN A 126 6.68 7.97 3.64
C ASN A 126 5.18 8.16 3.51
N TYR A 127 4.67 9.36 3.81
CA TYR A 127 3.27 9.71 3.63
C TYR A 127 2.85 9.64 2.15
N TYR A 128 3.71 10.11 1.24
CA TYR A 128 3.48 10.03 -0.20
C TYR A 128 3.37 8.58 -0.69
N ASP A 129 4.29 7.71 -0.27
CA ASP A 129 4.22 6.28 -0.60
C ASP A 129 2.98 5.63 0.01
N PHE A 130 2.69 5.90 1.27
CA PHE A 130 1.54 5.39 2.00
C PHE A 130 0.21 5.67 1.28
N VAL A 131 -0.07 6.91 0.88
CA VAL A 131 -1.35 7.23 0.22
C VAL A 131 -1.45 6.61 -1.17
N HIS A 132 -0.33 6.47 -1.89
CA HIS A 132 -0.32 5.79 -3.19
C HIS A 132 -0.52 4.29 -3.04
N ASP A 133 0.17 3.67 -2.09
CA ASP A 133 0.04 2.26 -1.79
C ASP A 133 -1.40 1.88 -1.41
N LEU A 134 -2.09 2.75 -0.67
CA LEU A 134 -3.50 2.54 -0.30
C LEU A 134 -4.52 2.80 -1.41
N GLY A 135 -4.11 3.45 -2.50
CA GLY A 135 -5.03 3.81 -3.57
C GLY A 135 -5.79 5.11 -3.30
N LEU A 136 -5.31 5.92 -2.35
CA LEU A 136 -5.99 7.09 -1.78
C LEU A 136 -5.28 8.41 -2.11
N SER A 137 -4.41 8.45 -3.13
CA SER A 137 -3.64 9.65 -3.43
C SER A 137 -4.53 10.83 -3.82
N GLU A 138 -5.62 10.60 -4.56
CA GLU A 138 -6.60 11.63 -4.92
C GLU A 138 -7.35 12.17 -3.69
N GLU A 139 -7.63 11.31 -2.72
CA GLU A 139 -8.39 11.65 -1.52
C GLU A 139 -7.56 12.33 -0.43
N LEU A 140 -6.29 11.94 -0.27
CA LEU A 140 -5.50 12.30 0.90
C LEU A 140 -4.30 13.21 0.61
N MET A 141 -3.79 13.30 -0.63
CA MET A 141 -2.61 14.13 -0.91
C MET A 141 -2.80 15.61 -0.58
N ASN A 142 -4.03 16.11 -0.74
CA ASN A 142 -4.36 17.53 -0.51
C ASN A 142 -4.98 17.79 0.86
N VAL A 143 -5.19 16.74 1.66
CA VAL A 143 -5.71 16.93 3.01
C VAL A 143 -4.56 17.40 3.88
N GLN A 144 -4.66 18.63 4.40
CA GLN A 144 -3.76 19.13 5.43
C GLN A 144 -3.94 18.28 6.69
N ALA A 145 -3.17 17.20 6.76
CA ALA A 145 -2.95 16.47 7.99
C ALA A 145 -2.25 17.39 9.00
N GLN A 146 -1.38 18.29 8.53
CA GLN A 146 -0.60 19.19 9.38
C GLN A 146 -1.48 20.05 10.30
N PRO A 147 -1.24 20.03 11.62
CA PRO A 147 -1.94 20.90 12.54
C PRO A 147 -1.45 22.35 12.36
N GLN A 148 -2.36 23.27 12.06
CA GLN A 148 -2.06 24.70 12.04
C GLN A 148 -1.69 25.15 13.47
N ASN A 149 -0.55 25.83 13.63
CA ASN A 149 -0.06 26.36 14.91
C ASN A 149 0.24 25.32 16.00
N ALA A 150 0.50 24.06 15.65
CA ALA A 150 0.98 23.09 16.63
C ALA A 150 2.44 23.34 17.02
N ASP A 151 2.77 23.07 18.28
CA ASP A 151 4.16 22.90 18.69
C ASP A 151 4.83 21.74 17.91
N ARG A 152 6.16 21.75 17.91
CA ARG A 152 6.98 20.79 17.16
C ARG A 152 6.67 19.34 17.54
N ASP A 153 6.42 19.06 18.81
CA ASP A 153 6.20 17.71 19.31
C ASP A 153 4.85 17.16 18.86
N ARG A 154 3.80 18.00 18.86
CA ARG A 154 2.50 17.64 18.29
C ARG A 154 2.58 17.45 16.79
N TRP A 155 3.35 18.27 16.07
CA TRP A 155 3.56 18.08 14.64
C TRP A 155 4.26 16.75 14.34
N LEU A 156 5.35 16.43 15.04
CA LEU A 156 6.10 15.18 14.87
C LEU A 156 5.33 13.94 15.37
N GLY A 157 4.49 14.11 16.39
CA GLY A 157 3.71 13.05 17.01
C GLY A 157 2.41 12.70 16.29
N GLN A 158 2.06 13.39 15.20
CA GLN A 158 0.80 13.17 14.50
C GLN A 158 0.85 11.95 13.58
N ILE A 159 -0.08 11.02 13.82
CA ILE A 159 -0.23 9.76 13.10
C ILE A 159 -1.54 9.81 12.32
N ILE A 160 -1.47 9.52 11.02
CA ILE A 160 -2.68 9.21 10.24
C ILE A 160 -3.03 7.74 10.45
N VAL A 161 -4.31 7.48 10.67
CA VAL A 161 -4.89 6.15 10.75
C VAL A 161 -5.93 6.05 9.65
N VAL A 162 -5.81 5.04 8.80
CA VAL A 162 -6.76 4.75 7.73
C VAL A 162 -7.44 3.42 8.05
N VAL A 163 -8.76 3.45 8.09
CA VAL A 163 -9.63 2.27 8.28
C VAL A 163 -10.48 2.10 7.03
N MET A 164 -10.42 0.93 6.43
CA MET A 164 -11.22 0.56 5.26
C MET A 164 -12.29 -0.46 5.63
N GLN A 165 -13.45 -0.37 4.98
CA GLN A 165 -14.54 -1.34 5.09
C GLN A 165 -14.99 -1.56 6.56
N ALA A 166 -14.96 -0.50 7.36
CA ALA A 166 -15.51 -0.45 8.70
C ALA A 166 -15.83 1.01 9.06
N LYS A 167 -16.82 1.20 9.93
CA LYS A 167 -17.19 2.50 10.48
C LYS A 167 -16.68 2.63 11.90
N ILE A 168 -15.78 3.58 12.13
CA ILE A 168 -15.20 3.90 13.42
C ILE A 168 -16.27 4.50 14.33
N GLU A 169 -16.37 3.99 15.55
CA GLU A 169 -17.25 4.51 16.60
C GLU A 169 -16.47 5.31 17.63
N LYS A 170 -15.29 4.81 18.04
CA LYS A 170 -14.42 5.45 19.03
C LYS A 170 -12.99 4.95 18.92
N VAL A 171 -12.06 5.75 19.44
CA VAL A 171 -10.64 5.40 19.55
C VAL A 171 -10.25 5.51 21.01
N LEU A 172 -9.71 4.43 21.55
CA LEU A 172 -9.29 4.30 22.94
C LEU A 172 -7.79 4.06 22.99
N THR A 173 -7.15 4.43 24.09
CA THR A 173 -5.73 4.20 24.30
C THR A 173 -5.43 3.74 25.72
N SER A 174 -4.39 2.92 25.84
CA SER A 174 -3.77 2.51 27.09
C SER A 174 -2.27 2.38 26.85
N GLY A 175 -1.51 3.45 27.12
CA GLY A 175 -0.07 3.48 26.88
C GLY A 175 0.28 3.32 25.40
N ILE A 176 1.11 2.33 25.09
CA ILE A 176 1.50 1.92 23.73
C ILE A 176 0.41 1.22 22.90
N GLN A 177 -0.78 0.93 23.45
CA GLN A 177 -1.87 0.34 22.69
C GLN A 177 -2.96 1.37 22.36
N VAL A 178 -3.43 1.34 21.12
CA VAL A 178 -4.57 2.11 20.62
C VAL A 178 -5.59 1.14 20.04
N VAL A 179 -6.81 1.18 20.59
CA VAL A 179 -7.93 0.34 20.15
C VAL A 179 -8.93 1.20 19.39
N ILE A 180 -9.12 0.88 18.11
CA ILE A 180 -10.07 1.53 17.22
C ILE A 180 -11.30 0.63 17.14
N VAL A 181 -12.38 1.07 17.77
CA VAL A 181 -13.64 0.33 17.80
C VAL A 181 -14.41 0.69 16.55
N ALA A 182 -14.75 -0.31 15.75
CA ALA A 182 -15.45 -0.10 14.49
C ALA A 182 -16.45 -1.22 14.19
N ARG A 183 -17.52 -0.88 13.48
CA ARG A 183 -18.43 -1.89 12.91
C ARG A 183 -17.98 -2.25 11.49
N PRO A 184 -17.74 -3.53 11.19
CA PRO A 184 -17.43 -3.96 9.83
C PRO A 184 -18.49 -3.54 8.81
N GLN A 185 -18.05 -3.14 7.62
CA GLN A 185 -18.90 -2.76 6.50
C GLN A 185 -18.38 -3.40 5.20
N ARG A 186 -19.19 -3.40 4.13
CA ARG A 186 -18.73 -3.90 2.82
C ARG A 186 -17.86 -2.89 2.07
N ASN A 187 -18.22 -1.61 2.20
CA ASN A 187 -17.57 -0.48 1.56
C ASN A 187 -17.20 0.54 2.64
N GLY A 188 -16.48 1.58 2.23
CA GLY A 188 -16.18 2.73 3.05
C GLY A 188 -14.70 2.88 3.33
N VAL A 189 -14.27 4.12 3.51
CA VAL A 189 -12.97 4.48 4.06
C VAL A 189 -13.13 5.64 5.01
N GLN A 190 -12.47 5.55 6.16
CA GLN A 190 -12.26 6.67 7.07
C GLN A 190 -10.77 6.86 7.30
N ALA A 191 -10.32 8.11 7.23
CA ALA A 191 -8.99 8.49 7.68
C ALA A 191 -9.12 9.49 8.81
N LEU A 192 -8.38 9.28 9.88
CA LEU A 192 -8.33 10.19 11.03
C LEU A 192 -6.89 10.45 11.43
N THR A 193 -6.66 11.53 12.16
CA THR A 193 -5.38 11.76 12.84
C THR A 193 -5.52 11.64 14.34
N VAL A 194 -4.58 10.93 14.96
CA VAL A 194 -4.34 10.93 16.40
C VAL A 194 -2.95 11.49 16.69
N ASN A 195 -2.63 11.73 17.95
CA ASN A 195 -1.33 12.22 18.35
C ASN A 195 -0.69 11.37 19.45
N LYS A 196 0.58 11.01 19.26
CA LYS A 196 1.38 10.26 20.25
C LYS A 196 1.43 10.96 21.61
N VAL A 197 1.46 12.29 21.64
CA VAL A 197 1.52 13.04 22.91
C VAL A 197 0.27 12.80 23.77
N ASP A 198 -0.87 12.51 23.14
CA ASP A 198 -2.14 12.32 23.82
C ASP A 198 -2.34 10.87 24.30
N MET A 199 -1.50 9.92 23.83
CA MET A 199 -1.52 8.50 24.18
C MET A 199 -0.88 8.19 25.54
N LYS A 200 0.00 9.09 26.03
CA LYS A 200 0.77 8.89 27.29
C LYS A 200 1.49 7.54 27.30
N LEU A 201 2.39 7.35 26.34
CA LEU A 201 3.16 6.11 26.17
C LEU A 201 3.91 5.75 27.46
N ASP A 202 3.77 4.50 27.86
CA ASP A 202 4.47 3.87 28.98
C ASP A 202 5.90 3.44 28.59
N ASN A 203 6.14 3.12 27.31
CA ASN A 203 7.48 2.90 26.77
C ASN A 203 7.66 3.55 25.38
N PRO A 204 8.38 4.68 25.25
CA PRO A 204 8.55 5.38 23.97
C PRO A 204 9.45 4.65 22.97
N ASN A 205 10.21 3.64 23.40
CA ASN A 205 11.15 2.89 22.55
C ASN A 205 10.47 1.71 21.83
N GLU A 206 9.27 1.31 22.24
CA GLU A 206 8.51 0.25 21.59
C GLU A 206 7.66 0.80 20.43
N ALA A 207 7.12 -0.10 19.62
CA ALA A 207 6.11 0.26 18.64
C ALA A 207 4.80 0.63 19.35
N VAL A 208 4.01 1.52 18.75
CA VAL A 208 2.61 1.72 19.14
C VAL A 208 1.78 0.70 18.38
N LEU A 209 1.05 -0.15 19.09
CA LEU A 209 0.15 -1.13 18.48
C LEU A 209 -1.23 -0.50 18.31
N PHE A 210 -1.68 -0.39 17.06
CA PHE A 210 -3.04 -0.04 16.73
C PHE A 210 -3.83 -1.30 16.40
N GLN A 211 -4.98 -1.49 17.03
CA GLN A 211 -5.85 -2.66 16.83
C GLN A 211 -7.23 -2.18 16.37
N LEU A 212 -7.70 -2.72 15.25
CA LEU A 212 -9.07 -2.53 14.76
C LEU A 212 -9.93 -3.64 15.33
N VAL A 213 -10.94 -3.30 16.12
CA VAL A 213 -11.74 -4.27 16.86
C VAL A 213 -13.23 -4.03 16.67
N THR A 214 -14.02 -5.08 16.82
CA THR A 214 -15.48 -4.99 16.95
C THR A 214 -15.88 -4.32 18.27
N PRO A 215 -17.13 -3.84 18.42
CA PRO A 215 -17.64 -3.35 19.71
C PRO A 215 -17.53 -4.36 20.86
N GLU A 216 -17.50 -5.65 20.53
CA GLU A 216 -17.34 -6.78 21.47
C GLU A 216 -15.87 -7.05 21.85
N GLY A 217 -14.92 -6.43 21.14
CA GLY A 217 -13.48 -6.54 21.40
C GLY A 217 -12.77 -7.62 20.60
N ASP A 218 -13.41 -8.20 19.58
CA ASP A 218 -12.75 -9.14 18.67
C ASP A 218 -11.87 -8.38 17.68
N GLU A 219 -10.61 -8.78 17.56
CA GLU A 219 -9.66 -8.15 16.64
C GLU A 219 -9.97 -8.53 15.18
N ILE A 220 -10.05 -7.49 14.34
CA ILE A 220 -10.25 -7.60 12.89
C ILE A 220 -8.90 -7.47 12.19
N ASP A 221 -8.06 -6.55 12.64
CA ASP A 221 -6.79 -6.23 12.02
C ASP A 221 -5.90 -5.40 12.96
N TYR A 222 -4.61 -5.26 12.65
CA TYR A 222 -3.67 -4.46 13.42
C TYR A 222 -2.66 -3.69 12.55
N SER A 223 -2.01 -2.69 13.14
CA SER A 223 -0.90 -1.96 12.54
C SER A 223 0.11 -1.56 13.61
N LEU A 224 1.41 -1.80 13.35
CA LEU A 224 2.51 -1.37 14.23
C LEU A 224 3.12 -0.06 13.71
N TYR A 225 3.27 0.91 14.61
CA TYR A 225 3.83 2.24 14.35
C TYR A 225 5.13 2.50 15.13
#